data_AF-A0A945NYC4-F1
#
_entry.id   AF-A0A945NYC4-F1
#
_cell.length_a   1.000
_cell.length_b   1.000
_cell.length_c   1.000
_cell.angle_alpha   90.00
_cell.angle_beta   90.00
_cell.angle_gamma   90.00
#
_symmetry.space_group_name_H-M   'P 1'
#
loop_
_entity.id
_entity.type
_entity.pdbx_description
1 polymer ?
#
loop_
_entity_poly.entity_id
_entity_poly.type
_entity_poly.pdbx_seq_one_letter_code
_entity_poly.pdbx_strand_id
1 'polypeptide(L)' 'GAELIETKFQGVDLSSAKNISAEELQSSVIDSETKIPDYIEVNWTSGDTYECKLV' A
#
# COMPACT_ATOMS: atom_id res chain seq x y z
N GLY A 1 14.13 -13.82 -16.55
CA GLY A 1 13.80 -13.64 -15.12
C GLY A 1 13.90 -12.17 -14.83
N ALA A 2 12.96 -11.52 -14.15
CA ALA A 2 11.93 -12.03 -13.25
C ALA A 2 10.59 -11.32 -13.53
N GLU A 3 9.48 -12.03 -13.33
CA GLU A 3 8.18 -11.39 -13.14
C GLU A 3 8.09 -11.02 -11.66
N LEU A 4 8.46 -9.79 -11.32
CA LEU A 4 8.02 -9.19 -10.07
C LEU A 4 6.62 -8.67 -10.38
N ILE A 5 5.59 -9.41 -9.97
CA ILE A 5 4.22 -8.92 -10.00
C ILE A 5 4.12 -7.92 -8.85
N GLU A 6 4.72 -6.73 -9.04
CA GLU A 6 4.44 -5.59 -8.19
C GLU A 6 2.96 -5.26 -8.42
N THR A 7 2.14 -5.56 -7.43
CA THR A 7 0.73 -5.18 -7.50
C THR A 7 0.68 -3.65 -7.40
N LYS A 8 0.23 -3.00 -8.48
CA LYS A 8 0.10 -1.54 -8.53
C LYS A 8 -1.28 -1.15 -8.02
N PHE A 9 -1.33 -0.53 -6.86
CA PHE A 9 -2.55 0.05 -6.28
C PHE A 9 -2.58 1.57 -6.45
N GLN A 10 -1.80 2.12 -7.37
CA GLN A 10 -1.75 3.56 -7.61
C GLN A 10 -3.13 4.08 -8.03
N GLY A 11 -3.65 5.08 -7.31
CA GLY A 11 -4.98 5.67 -7.51
C GLY A 11 -6.16 4.75 -7.16
N VAL A 12 -5.91 3.61 -6.49
CA VAL A 12 -6.96 2.66 -6.11
C VAL A 12 -7.56 3.02 -4.75
N ASP A 13 -8.88 2.86 -4.62
CA ASP A 13 -9.57 2.99 -3.34
C ASP A 13 -9.59 1.66 -2.58
N LEU A 14 -8.64 1.47 -1.66
CA LEU A 14 -8.56 0.30 -0.80
C LEU A 14 -9.30 0.49 0.52
N SER A 15 -9.99 1.61 0.76
CA SER A 15 -10.71 1.85 2.03
C SER A 15 -11.77 0.78 2.34
N SER A 16 -12.32 0.14 1.31
CA SER A 16 -13.28 -0.96 1.44
C SER A 16 -12.64 -2.35 1.56
N ALA A 17 -11.32 -2.45 1.35
CA ALA A 17 -10.60 -3.70 1.45
C ALA A 17 -10.49 -4.12 2.92
N LYS A 18 -10.97 -5.33 3.23
CA LYS A 18 -10.99 -5.85 4.62
C LYS A 18 -9.95 -6.93 4.89
N ASN A 19 -9.18 -7.33 3.88
CA ASN A 19 -8.25 -8.47 3.94
C ASN A 19 -6.88 -8.12 3.34
N ILE A 20 -6.50 -6.84 3.36
CA ILE A 20 -5.15 -6.43 2.97
C ILE A 20 -4.30 -6.32 4.22
N SER A 21 -3.17 -7.04 4.22
CA SER A 21 -2.14 -6.92 5.25
C SER A 21 -1.26 -5.70 4.98
N ALA A 22 -0.74 -5.07 6.04
CA ALA A 22 0.23 -3.99 5.91
C ALA A 22 1.47 -4.42 5.09
N GLU A 23 1.92 -5.66 5.24
CA GLU A 23 3.06 -6.24 4.49
C GLU A 23 2.79 -6.37 2.98
N GLU A 24 1.56 -6.76 2.62
CA GLU A 24 1.11 -6.83 1.22
C GLU A 24 1.06 -5.42 0.62
N LEU A 25 0.54 -4.46 1.38
CA LEU A 25 0.48 -3.05 0.98
C LEU A 25 1.89 -2.45 0.84
N GLN A 26 2.81 -2.80 1.73
CA GLN A 26 4.21 -2.36 1.69
C GLN A 26 4.97 -2.94 0.48
N SER A 27 4.65 -4.17 0.09
CA SER A 27 5.24 -4.83 -1.09
C SER A 27 4.58 -4.40 -2.41
N SER A 28 3.50 -3.62 -2.34
CA SER A 28 2.71 -3.16 -3.49
C SER A 28 2.97 -1.68 -3.73
N VAL A 29 3.01 -1.23 -4.98
CA VAL A 29 3.23 0.19 -5.30
C VAL A 29 1.95 0.98 -5.06
N ILE A 30 1.97 1.85 -4.05
CA ILE A 30 0.92 2.82 -3.74
C ILE A 30 1.42 4.24 -4.01
N ASP A 31 0.50 5.19 -4.12
CA ASP A 31 0.81 6.61 -4.21
C ASP A 31 -0.12 7.41 -3.28
N SER A 32 0.07 8.73 -3.23
CA SER A 32 -0.76 9.60 -2.39
C SER A 32 -2.25 9.63 -2.77
N GLU A 33 -2.60 9.25 -4.01
CA GLU A 33 -3.97 9.11 -4.48
C GLU A 33 -4.59 7.76 -4.08
N THR A 34 -3.79 6.75 -3.71
CA THR A 34 -4.29 5.49 -3.17
C THR A 34 -4.96 5.74 -1.81
N LYS A 35 -6.23 5.35 -1.67
CA LYS A 35 -6.88 5.40 -0.34
C LYS A 35 -6.60 4.12 0.41
N ILE A 36 -6.04 4.27 1.59
CA ILE A 36 -5.64 3.17 2.47
C ILE A 36 -6.79 2.86 3.45
N PRO A 37 -7.01 1.58 3.82
CA PRO A 37 -7.96 1.24 4.88
C PRO A 37 -7.61 1.91 6.21
N ASP A 38 -8.63 2.28 6.99
CA ASP A 38 -8.46 2.97 8.29
C ASP A 38 -7.64 2.17 9.32
N TYR A 39 -7.53 0.85 9.13
CA TYR A 39 -6.76 -0.05 10.00
C TYR A 39 -5.28 -0.17 9.60
N ILE A 40 -4.86 0.48 8.51
CA ILE A 40 -3.48 0.52 8.05
C ILE A 40 -3.01 1.98 8.02
N GLU A 41 -1.93 2.27 8.72
CA GLU A 41 -1.24 3.55 8.67
C GLU A 41 -0.06 3.45 7.70
N VAL A 42 -0.02 4.35 6.72
CA VAL A 42 1.11 4.49 5.78
C VAL A 42 1.95 5.69 6.19
N ASN A 43 3.19 5.40 6.55
CA ASN A 43 4.21 6.38 6.91
C ASN A 43 5.17 6.58 5.74
N TRP A 44 5.02 7.68 5.01
CA TRP A 44 5.91 8.04 3.90
C TRP A 44 7.25 8.54 4.43
N THR A 45 8.33 7.80 4.15
CA THR A 45 9.70 8.13 4.58
C THR A 45 10.51 8.80 3.47
N SER A 46 10.15 8.60 2.20
CA SER A 46 10.70 9.29 1.03
C SER A 46 9.67 9.28 -0.11
N GLY A 47 9.91 10.04 -1.20
CA GLY A 47 8.93 10.22 -2.28
C GLY A 47 8.31 8.93 -2.81
N ASP A 48 9.10 7.86 -2.89
CA ASP A 48 8.67 6.53 -3.34
C ASP A 48 8.85 5.45 -2.25
N THR A 49 9.11 5.84 -1.00
CA THR A 49 9.37 4.90 0.10
C THR A 49 8.44 5.16 1.26
N TYR A 50 7.80 4.10 1.74
CA TYR A 50 6.82 4.14 2.80
C TYR A 50 6.91 2.89 3.66
N GLU A 51 6.47 3.02 4.90
CA GLU A 51 6.28 1.92 5.85
C GLU A 51 4.80 1.79 6.17
N CYS A 52 4.29 0.57 6.12
CA CYS A 52 2.90 0.28 6.45
C CYS A 52 2.81 -0.40 7.81
N LYS A 53 1.92 0.07 8.69
CA LYS A 53 1.71 -0.48 10.03
C LYS A 53 0.23 -0.64 10.33
N LEU A 54 -0.14 -1.67 11.08
CA LEU A 54 -1.51 -1.84 11.56
C LEU A 54 -1.74 -0.95 12.79
N VAL A 55 -2.90 -0.31 12.86
CA VAL A 55 -3.34 0.57 13.95
C VAL A 55 -4.51 -0.01 14.74
#